data_AF-A0A930ST27-F1
#
_entry.id   AF-A0A930ST27-F1
#
_cell.length_a   1.000
_cell.length_b   1.000
_cell.length_c   1.000
_cell.angle_alpha   90.00
_cell.angle_beta   90.00
_cell.angle_gamma   90.00
#
_symmetry.space_group_name_H-M   'P 1'
#
loop_
_entity.id
_entity.type
_entity.pdbx_description
1 polymer ?
#
loop_
_entity_poly.entity_id
_entity_poly.type
_entity_poly.pdbx_seq_one_letter_code
_entity_poly.pdbx_strand_id
1 'polypeptide(L)'
;MNYLFSREQLDTILKQSMMYACACPAQICKTIKEQRALYTYQQECINRDDTDKAVHQAIADAIAETHPTLEACLKEVLLLEGWDLETLEMPAAILKKLMGESTDLMP
;
A
#
# COMPACT_ATOMS: atom_id res chain seq x y z
N MET A 1 -11.15 -9.90 -6.13
CA MET A 1 -11.09 -8.60 -5.42
C MET A 1 -11.08 -7.48 -6.44
N ASN A 2 -11.74 -6.36 -6.14
CA ASN A 2 -11.64 -5.14 -6.95
C ASN A 2 -10.42 -4.35 -6.47
N TYR A 3 -9.62 -3.79 -7.39
CA TYR A 3 -8.35 -3.13 -7.06
C TYR A 3 -8.38 -1.67 -7.45
N LEU A 4 -8.07 -0.77 -6.51
CA LEU A 4 -7.86 0.66 -6.77
C LEU A 4 -6.47 0.94 -7.36
N PHE A 5 -5.46 0.17 -6.98
CA PHE A 5 -4.09 0.30 -7.51
C PHE A 5 -3.65 -0.99 -8.20
N SER A 6 -3.10 -0.90 -9.41
CA SER A 6 -2.47 -2.05 -10.07
C SER A 6 -1.22 -2.51 -9.30
N ARG A 7 -0.69 -3.69 -9.66
CA ARG A 7 0.58 -4.18 -9.10
C ARG A 7 1.72 -3.21 -9.43
N GLU A 8 1.75 -2.75 -10.67
CA GLU A 8 2.75 -1.82 -11.20
C GLU A 8 2.67 -0.46 -10.49
N GLN A 9 1.45 0.03 -10.23
CA GLN A 9 1.25 1.26 -9.46
C GLN A 9 1.78 1.14 -8.02
N LEU A 10 1.52 0.02 -7.33
CA LEU A 10 2.07 -0.22 -5.99
C LEU A 10 3.59 -0.31 -6.00
N ASP A 11 4.19 -0.90 -7.04
CA ASP A 11 5.64 -0.98 -7.19
C ASP A 11 6.27 0.41 -7.44
N THR A 12 5.61 1.25 -8.25
CA THR A 12 6.01 2.65 -8.48
C THR A 12 5.99 3.45 -7.17
N ILE A 13 4.89 3.41 -6.43
CA ILE A 13 4.74 4.12 -5.15
C ILE A 13 5.79 3.64 -4.15
N LEU A 14 5.97 2.32 -4.01
CA LEU A 14 6.96 1.74 -3.09
C LEU A 14 8.39 2.19 -3.43
N LYS A 15 8.76 2.16 -4.72
CA LYS A 15 10.10 2.58 -5.16
C LYS A 15 10.36 4.04 -4.82
N GLN A 16 9.43 4.93 -5.12
CA GLN A 16 9.58 6.37 -4.81
C GLN A 16 9.62 6.62 -3.31
N SER A 17 8.71 5.99 -2.55
CA SER A 17 8.67 6.11 -1.08
C SER A 17 9.99 5.70 -0.42
N MET A 18 10.64 4.64 -0.92
CA MET A 18 11.96 4.22 -0.43
C MET A 18 13.09 5.18 -0.82
N MET A 19 13.06 5.73 -2.04
CA MET A 19 14.07 6.71 -2.48
C MET A 19 14.04 7.99 -1.64
N TYR A 20 12.87 8.35 -1.14
CA TYR A 20 12.65 9.62 -0.44
C TYR A 20 12.44 9.48 1.07
N ALA A 21 12.77 8.31 1.64
CA ALA A 21 12.65 8.00 3.05
C ALA A 21 11.23 8.23 3.64
N CYS A 22 10.19 8.23 2.80
CA CYS A 22 8.81 8.30 3.26
C CYS A 22 8.34 6.90 3.65
N ALA A 23 8.35 6.60 4.95
CA ALA A 23 8.06 5.26 5.42
C ALA A 23 6.57 4.87 5.24
N CYS A 24 5.64 5.81 5.39
CA CYS A 24 4.21 5.51 5.50
C CYS A 24 3.61 4.89 4.22
N PRO A 25 3.72 5.48 3.02
CA PRO A 25 3.17 4.87 1.81
C PRO A 25 3.88 3.54 1.48
N ALA A 26 5.20 3.44 1.73
CA ALA A 26 5.94 2.20 1.55
C ALA A 26 5.41 1.05 2.42
N GLN A 27 5.12 1.30 3.69
CA GLN A 27 4.55 0.27 4.58
C GLN A 27 3.17 -0.16 4.11
N ILE A 28 2.30 0.79 3.75
CA ILE A 28 0.95 0.48 3.26
C ILE A 28 1.01 -0.35 1.97
N CYS A 29 1.86 0.02 1.00
CA CYS A 29 2.04 -0.76 -0.23
C CYS A 29 2.50 -2.20 0.04
N LYS A 30 3.44 -2.40 0.98
CA LYS A 30 3.90 -3.75 1.36
C LYS A 30 2.76 -4.57 1.94
N THR A 31 1.99 -4.01 2.86
CA THR A 31 0.85 -4.70 3.47
C THR A 31 -0.24 -5.03 2.46
N ILE A 32 -0.55 -4.14 1.51
CA ILE A 32 -1.50 -4.45 0.42
C ILE A 32 -1.00 -5.63 -0.43
N LYS A 33 0.30 -5.66 -0.75
CA LYS A 33 0.90 -6.77 -1.52
C LYS A 33 0.83 -8.08 -0.74
N GLU A 34 1.08 -8.05 0.56
CA GLU A 34 0.96 -9.21 1.46
C GLU A 34 -0.49 -9.69 1.59
N GLN A 35 -1.47 -8.78 1.73
CA GLN A 35 -2.89 -9.14 1.72
C GLN A 35 -3.28 -9.87 0.44
N ARG A 36 -2.86 -9.34 -0.72
CA ARG A 36 -3.13 -10.00 -2.02
C ARG A 36 -2.48 -11.38 -2.11
N ALA A 37 -1.23 -11.51 -1.68
CA ALA A 37 -0.53 -12.80 -1.66
C ALA A 37 -1.22 -13.80 -0.72
N LEU A 38 -1.64 -13.36 0.47
CA LEU A 38 -2.35 -14.20 1.43
C LEU A 38 -3.70 -14.64 0.87
N TYR A 39 -4.47 -13.74 0.26
CA TYR A 39 -5.74 -14.08 -0.39
C TYR A 39 -5.54 -15.14 -1.47
N THR A 40 -4.59 -14.93 -2.37
CA THR A 40 -4.25 -15.90 -3.42
C THR A 40 -3.87 -17.25 -2.83
N TYR A 41 -3.03 -17.26 -1.78
CA TYR A 41 -2.64 -18.49 -1.10
C TYR A 41 -3.86 -19.25 -0.54
N GLN A 42 -4.84 -18.57 0.08
CA GLN A 42 -6.04 -19.24 0.58
C GLN A 42 -6.89 -19.84 -0.55
N GLN A 43 -6.94 -19.20 -1.73
CA GLN A 43 -7.69 -19.70 -2.89
C GLN A 43 -7.02 -20.89 -3.57
N GLU A 44 -5.69 -20.96 -3.55
CA GLU A 44 -4.90 -21.99 -4.22
C GLU A 44 -4.58 -23.19 -3.30
N CYS A 45 -4.92 -23.11 -2.01
CA CYS A 45 -4.61 -24.16 -1.06
C CYS A 45 -5.45 -25.44 -1.31
N ILE A 46 -4.87 -26.59 -0.97
CA ILE A 46 -5.55 -27.89 -1.07
C ILE A 46 -6.37 -28.11 0.19
N ASN A 47 -7.69 -28.07 0.04
CA ASN A 47 -8.62 -28.39 1.13
C ASN A 47 -8.60 -29.89 1.44
N ARG A 48 -8.22 -30.26 2.66
CA ARG A 48 -8.15 -31.66 3.11
C ARG A 48 -9.48 -32.17 3.67
N ASP A 49 -10.24 -31.28 4.28
CA ASP A 49 -11.57 -31.54 4.86
C ASP A 49 -12.41 -30.24 4.88
N ASP A 50 -13.65 -30.35 5.37
CA ASP A 50 -14.57 -29.21 5.46
C ASP A 50 -14.10 -28.14 6.44
N THR A 51 -13.35 -28.51 7.48
CA THR A 51 -12.80 -27.55 8.46
C THR A 51 -11.70 -26.72 7.81
N ASP A 52 -10.79 -27.37 7.09
CA ASP A 52 -9.72 -26.73 6.32
C ASP A 52 -10.29 -25.74 5.31
N LYS A 53 -11.33 -26.15 4.57
CA LYS A 53 -12.06 -25.26 3.66
C LYS A 53 -12.66 -24.05 4.39
N ALA A 54 -13.27 -24.24 5.56
CA ALA A 54 -13.84 -23.15 6.34
C ALA A 54 -12.75 -22.18 6.87
N VAL A 55 -11.58 -22.69 7.24
CA VAL A 55 -10.43 -21.87 7.64
C VAL A 55 -9.97 -20.98 6.49
N HIS A 56 -9.75 -21.56 5.30
CA HIS A 56 -9.33 -20.81 4.12
C HIS A 56 -10.35 -19.75 3.71
N GLN A 57 -11.65 -20.10 3.75
CA GLN A 57 -12.72 -19.17 3.44
C GLN A 57 -12.77 -18.00 4.43
N ALA A 58 -12.69 -18.27 5.74
CA ALA A 58 -12.73 -17.22 6.76
C ALA A 58 -11.57 -16.21 6.60
N ILE A 59 -10.37 -16.68 6.27
CA ILE A 59 -9.22 -15.81 6.03
C ILE A 59 -9.41 -15.01 4.73
N ALA A 60 -9.84 -15.66 3.64
CA ALA A 60 -10.08 -15.00 2.36
C ALA A 60 -11.14 -13.90 2.47
N ASP A 61 -12.23 -14.15 3.21
CA ASP A 61 -13.31 -13.20 3.45
C ASP A 61 -12.80 -11.98 4.22
N ALA A 62 -12.05 -12.20 5.31
CA ALA A 62 -11.47 -11.11 6.09
C ALA A 62 -10.52 -10.23 5.25
N ILE A 63 -9.75 -10.84 4.34
CA ILE A 63 -8.88 -10.06 3.44
C ILE A 63 -9.71 -9.30 2.41
N ALA A 64 -10.73 -9.91 1.83
CA ALA A 64 -11.61 -9.25 0.87
C ALA A 64 -12.35 -8.05 1.47
N GLU A 65 -12.70 -8.11 2.76
CA GLU A 65 -13.30 -7.00 3.51
C GLU A 65 -12.29 -5.89 3.84
N THR A 66 -11.07 -6.25 4.26
CA THR A 66 -10.08 -5.28 4.76
C THR A 66 -9.22 -4.66 3.66
N HIS A 67 -9.01 -5.35 2.55
CA HIS A 67 -8.16 -4.90 1.44
C HIS A 67 -8.62 -3.56 0.83
N PRO A 68 -9.91 -3.32 0.52
CA PRO A 68 -10.37 -2.03 0.00
C PRO A 68 -10.14 -0.87 0.97
N THR A 69 -10.27 -1.11 2.28
CA THR A 69 -10.02 -0.11 3.33
C THR A 69 -8.56 0.33 3.32
N LEU A 70 -7.63 -0.60 3.15
CA LEU A 70 -6.21 -0.29 3.13
C LEU A 70 -5.79 0.41 1.82
N GLU A 71 -6.41 0.07 0.68
CA GLU A 71 -6.19 0.83 -0.55
C GLU A 71 -6.73 2.27 -0.48
N ALA A 72 -7.90 2.47 0.14
CA ALA A 72 -8.42 3.80 0.39
C ALA A 72 -7.48 4.60 1.31
N CYS A 73 -6.91 3.95 2.34
CA CYS A 73 -5.91 4.55 3.22
C CYS A 73 -4.66 4.97 2.43
N LEU A 74 -4.15 4.12 1.53
CA LEU A 74 -3.03 4.50 0.65
C LEU A 74 -3.34 5.75 -0.16
N LYS A 75 -4.51 5.79 -0.81
CA LYS A 75 -4.94 6.95 -1.60
C LYS A 75 -4.98 8.22 -0.76
N GLU A 76 -5.53 8.15 0.46
CA GLU A 76 -5.59 9.29 1.37
C GLU A 76 -4.18 9.77 1.76
N VAL A 77 -3.27 8.86 2.10
CA VAL A 77 -1.88 9.22 2.42
C VAL A 77 -1.20 9.89 1.24
N LEU A 78 -1.37 9.37 0.02
CA LEU A 78 -0.83 9.99 -1.20
C LEU A 78 -1.37 11.41 -1.39
N LEU A 79 -2.67 11.64 -1.16
CA LEU A 79 -3.29 12.97 -1.22
C LEU A 79 -2.74 13.92 -0.15
N LEU A 80 -2.61 13.45 1.09
CA LEU A 80 -2.05 14.23 2.21
C LEU A 80 -0.60 14.63 1.96
N GLU A 81 0.17 13.75 1.31
CA GLU A 81 1.53 14.01 0.88
C GLU A 81 1.62 14.75 -0.48
N GLY A 82 0.48 15.10 -1.08
CA GLY A 82 0.42 15.89 -2.32
C GLY A 82 0.95 15.18 -3.56
N TRP A 83 0.93 13.85 -3.59
CA TRP A 83 1.26 13.06 -4.78
C TRP A 83 0.28 13.35 -5.92
N ASP A 84 0.80 13.36 -7.14
CA ASP A 84 -0.04 13.30 -8.33
C ASP A 84 -0.55 11.86 -8.49
N LEU A 85 -1.87 11.67 -8.46
CA LEU A 85 -2.48 10.34 -8.55
C LEU A 85 -2.57 9.80 -9.98
N GLU A 86 -2.37 10.63 -11.01
CA GLU A 86 -2.32 10.19 -12.41
C GLU A 86 -0.94 9.64 -12.74
N THR A 87 0.11 10.36 -12.35
CA THR A 87 1.51 10.00 -12.62
C THR A 87 2.15 9.16 -11.51
N LEU A 88 1.55 9.16 -10.31
CA LEU A 88 2.10 8.59 -9.08
C LEU A 88 3.47 9.16 -8.73
N GLU A 89 3.70 10.44 -9.03
CA GLU A 89 4.91 11.17 -8.70
C GLU A 89 4.76 11.92 -7.37
N MET A 90 5.79 11.81 -6.53
CA MET A 90 5.85 12.55 -5.27
C MET A 90 6.25 14.01 -5.51
N PRO A 91 5.61 15.00 -4.85
CA PRO A 91 5.89 16.42 -5.11
C PRO A 91 7.28 16.82 -4.61
N ALA A 92 7.97 17.65 -5.41
CA ALA A 92 9.29 18.17 -5.08
C ALA A 92 9.35 19.02 -3.80
N ALA A 93 8.21 19.58 -3.37
CA ALA A 93 8.12 20.34 -2.12
C ALA A 93 8.35 19.47 -0.87
N ILE A 94 7.88 18.21 -0.88
CA ILE A 94 8.17 17.25 0.20
C ILE A 94 9.62 16.78 0.14
N LEU A 95 10.19 16.61 -1.06
CA LEU A 95 11.62 16.33 -1.23
C LEU A 95 12.46 17.37 -0.48
N LYS A 96 12.16 18.65 -0.67
CA LYS A 96 12.88 19.76 -0.04
C LYS A 96 12.79 19.75 1.49
N LYS A 97 11.62 19.39 2.03
CA LYS A 97 11.36 19.31 3.48
C LYS A 97 12.04 18.10 4.13
N LEU A 98 12.05 16.94 3.45
CA LEU A 98 12.71 15.71 3.93
C LEU A 98 14.23 15.74 3.77
N MET A 99 14.74 16.47 2.76
CA MET A 99 16.18 16.67 2.52
C MET A 99 16.81 17.79 3.37
N GLY A 100 16.06 18.39 4.29
CA GLY A 100 16.64 19.25 5.33
C GLY A 100 17.07 20.64 4.88
N GLU A 101 16.38 21.30 3.95
CA GLU A 101 16.48 22.76 3.89
C GLU A 101 15.64 23.37 5.03
N SER A 102 16.23 23.38 6.23
CA SER A 102 15.85 24.31 7.31
C SER A 102 16.21 25.73 6.86
N THR A 103 15.39 26.34 6.00
CA THR A 103 15.40 27.79 5.84
C THR A 103 14.57 28.38 6.97
N ASP A 104 15.14 28.36 8.19
CA ASP A 104 14.84 29.31 9.26
C ASP A 104 15.75 28.99 10.45
N LEU A 105 16.90 29.67 10.50
CA LEU A 105 17.48 30.31 11.69
C LEU A 105 18.91 30.74 11.40
N MET A 106 19.10 32.02 11.07
CA MET A 106 19.87 32.92 11.94
C MET A 106 19.60 34.39 11.56
N PRO A 107 19.68 35.31 12.54
CA PRO A 107 19.10 36.66 12.52
C PRO A 107 19.78 37.65 11.57
#